data_AF-A0A9X2MUK1-F1
#
_entry.id   AF-A0A9X2MUK1-F1
#
_cell.length_a   1.000
_cell.length_b   1.000
_cell.length_c   1.000
_cell.angle_alpha   90.00
_cell.angle_beta   90.00
_cell.angle_gamma   90.00
#
_symmetry.space_group_name_H-M   'P 1'
#
loop_
_entity.id
_entity.type
_entity.pdbx_description
1 polymer ?
#
loop_
_entity_poly.entity_id
_entity_poly.type
_entity_poly.pdbx_seq_one_letter_code
_entity_poly.pdbx_strand_id
1 'polypeptide(L)'
;MRDYQSNLIFLCALIVLALISYFIEAKSERTEVDVDEQMIALAHMQDYGAFYSLAEDSDEREALQQLEADDSMGFGAWTREALMIVGELPRDQARLTLQDAEKIVAQTAGTDSIVEKFNGIAGAPDWQGGSGADRKIYFLDESKSEAVIVLNGVSASHVIYERGIVKEERPLTGS
;
A
#
# COMPACT_ATOMS: atom_id res chain seq x y z
N MET A 1 -20.56 5.56 63.09
CA MET A 1 -19.99 4.39 62.37
C MET A 1 -20.60 4.16 60.97
N ARG A 2 -21.68 4.84 60.57
CA ARG A 2 -22.27 4.73 59.21
C ARG A 2 -21.58 5.60 58.16
N ASP A 3 -20.93 6.70 58.56
CA ASP A 3 -20.36 7.67 57.61
C ASP A 3 -19.06 7.20 56.94
N TYR A 4 -18.30 6.32 57.60
CA TYR A 4 -17.04 5.79 57.05
C TYR A 4 -17.28 4.83 55.87
N GLN A 5 -18.37 4.06 55.92
CA GLN A 5 -18.74 3.11 54.85
C GLN A 5 -19.22 3.84 53.59
N SER A 6 -20.03 4.90 53.74
CA SER A 6 -20.43 5.74 52.60
C SER A 6 -19.22 6.45 51.98
N ASN A 7 -18.35 7.05 52.80
CA ASN A 7 -17.15 7.74 52.29
C ASN A 7 -16.18 6.78 51.60
N LEU A 8 -16.08 5.52 52.07
CA LEU A 8 -15.27 4.48 51.44
C LEU A 8 -15.85 4.05 50.08
N ILE A 9 -17.17 3.91 49.97
CA ILE A 9 -17.84 3.60 48.69
C ILE A 9 -17.64 4.72 47.67
N PHE A 10 -17.75 5.99 48.10
CA PHE A 10 -17.47 7.14 47.23
C PHE A 10 -16.01 7.17 46.77
N LEU A 11 -15.06 6.87 47.65
CA LEU A 11 -13.64 6.79 47.30
C LEU A 11 -13.36 5.67 46.29
N CYS A 12 -13.95 4.48 46.49
CA CYS A 12 -13.84 3.37 45.54
C CYS A 12 -14.44 3.71 44.17
N ALA A 13 -15.59 4.40 44.13
CA ALA A 13 -16.21 4.82 42.88
C ALA A 13 -15.32 5.80 42.10
N LEU A 14 -14.66 6.75 42.79
CA LEU A 14 -13.73 7.70 42.17
C LEU A 14 -12.48 7.01 41.61
N ILE A 15 -11.94 6.01 42.33
CA ILE A 15 -10.79 5.24 41.84
C ILE A 15 -11.17 4.42 40.61
N VAL A 16 -12.34 3.78 40.60
CA VAL A 16 -12.82 3.01 39.44
C VAL A 16 -13.04 3.93 38.24
N LEU A 17 -13.61 5.12 38.43
CA LEU A 17 -13.76 6.10 37.35
C LEU A 17 -12.41 6.60 36.82
N ALA A 18 -11.44 6.87 37.70
CA ALA A 18 -10.09 7.25 37.29
C ALA A 18 -9.38 6.13 36.51
N LEU A 19 -9.57 4.87 36.91
CA LEU A 19 -9.04 3.71 36.19
C LEU A 19 -9.72 3.54 34.83
N ILE A 20 -11.04 3.70 34.74
CA ILE A 20 -11.76 3.64 33.46
C ILE A 20 -11.27 4.76 32.53
N SER A 21 -11.12 6.00 33.01
CA SER A 21 -10.54 7.08 32.21
C SER A 21 -9.11 6.78 31.77
N TYR A 22 -8.26 6.27 32.67
CA TYR A 22 -6.91 5.84 32.32
C TYR A 22 -6.89 4.73 31.28
N PHE A 23 -7.81 3.75 31.36
CA PHE A 23 -7.93 2.68 30.36
C PHE A 23 -8.49 3.18 29.02
N ILE A 24 -9.42 4.14 29.02
CA ILE A 24 -9.92 4.80 27.81
C ILE A 24 -8.80 5.59 27.16
N GLU A 25 -8.00 6.33 27.93
CA GLU A 25 -6.88 7.13 27.44
C GLU A 25 -5.71 6.26 26.94
N ALA A 26 -5.35 5.20 27.68
CA ALA A 26 -4.36 4.20 27.25
C ALA A 26 -4.81 3.36 26.04
N LYS A 27 -6.12 3.23 25.81
CA LYS A 27 -6.68 2.60 24.60
C LYS A 27 -6.78 3.60 23.44
N SER A 28 -7.01 4.88 23.74
CA SER A 28 -6.97 5.98 22.77
C SER A 28 -5.57 6.16 22.19
N GLU A 29 -4.52 6.02 23.01
CA GLU A 29 -3.12 6.02 22.55
C GLU A 29 -2.77 4.81 21.66
N ARG A 30 -3.63 3.79 21.60
CA ARG A 30 -3.40 2.59 20.77
C ARG A 30 -4.25 2.54 19.52
N THR A 31 -4.82 3.66 19.08
CA THR A 31 -5.57 3.72 17.82
C THR A 31 -5.46 5.09 17.16
N GLU A 32 -4.26 5.41 16.70
CA GLU A 32 -4.09 6.21 15.47
C GLU A 32 -2.67 5.92 14.97
N VAL A 33 -2.47 4.68 14.52
CA VAL A 33 -1.36 4.46 13.58
C VAL A 33 -1.83 5.16 12.32
N ASP A 34 -1.20 6.29 12.03
CA ASP A 34 -1.49 7.14 10.89
C ASP A 34 -1.59 6.26 9.65
N VAL A 35 -2.79 6.19 9.06
CA VAL A 35 -3.07 5.34 7.90
C VAL A 35 -2.11 5.75 6.78
N ASP A 36 -1.75 7.04 6.70
CA ASP A 36 -0.77 7.54 5.75
C ASP A 36 0.63 6.98 6.00
N GLU A 37 1.05 6.82 7.26
CA GLU A 37 2.35 6.24 7.62
C GLU A 37 2.42 4.72 7.38
N GLN A 38 1.31 4.00 7.59
CA GLN A 38 1.19 2.59 7.19
C GLN A 38 1.18 2.41 5.67
N MET A 39 0.47 3.28 4.94
CA MET A 39 0.45 3.28 3.47
C MET A 39 1.82 3.64 2.88
N ILE A 40 2.59 4.52 3.55
CA ILE A 40 3.99 4.83 3.21
C ILE A 40 4.92 3.65 3.52
N ALA A 41 4.73 2.95 4.64
CA ALA A 41 5.51 1.75 4.96
C ALA A 41 5.24 0.59 3.99
N LEU A 42 3.97 0.40 3.60
CA LEU A 42 3.55 -0.55 2.56
C LEU A 42 4.17 -0.23 1.19
N ALA A 43 4.30 1.05 0.84
CA ALA A 43 4.90 1.51 -0.41
C ALA A 43 6.43 1.24 -0.51
N HIS A 44 7.06 0.82 0.59
CA HIS A 44 8.49 0.53 0.68
C HIS A 44 8.81 -0.98 0.84
N MET A 45 7.80 -1.85 0.98
CA MET A 45 8.04 -3.26 1.27
C MET A 45 8.11 -4.11 0.01
N GLN A 46 9.30 -4.61 -0.28
CA GLN A 46 9.52 -5.75 -1.19
C GLN A 46 9.09 -7.09 -0.54
N ASP A 47 8.22 -7.06 0.48
CA ASP A 47 7.89 -8.15 1.40
C ASP A 47 6.38 -8.14 1.71
N TYR A 48 5.79 -9.31 1.86
CA TYR A 48 4.37 -9.53 2.12
C TYR A 48 3.95 -9.36 3.58
N GLY A 49 4.89 -9.23 4.52
CA GLY A 49 4.59 -9.15 5.95
C GLY A 49 3.50 -8.15 6.34
N ALA A 50 3.43 -6.99 5.67
CA ALA A 50 2.40 -5.99 5.92
C ALA A 50 1.02 -6.41 5.38
N PHE A 51 0.94 -7.04 4.20
CA PHE A 51 -0.33 -7.57 3.70
C PHE A 51 -0.89 -8.67 4.61
N TYR A 52 -0.04 -9.57 5.12
CA TYR A 52 -0.48 -10.59 6.08
C TYR A 52 -1.00 -10.01 7.40
N SER A 53 -0.53 -8.81 7.79
CA SER A 53 -1.01 -8.12 8.98
C SER A 53 -2.41 -7.53 8.81
N LEU A 54 -2.81 -7.24 7.55
CA LEU A 54 -4.11 -6.70 7.18
C LEU A 54 -5.15 -7.80 6.94
N ALA A 55 -4.72 -9.02 6.59
CA ALA A 55 -5.63 -10.12 6.32
C ALA A 55 -6.51 -10.47 7.53
N GLU A 56 -7.83 -10.44 7.35
CA GLU A 56 -8.83 -10.68 8.38
C GLU A 56 -9.08 -12.18 8.59
N ASP A 57 -9.04 -12.99 7.51
CA ASP A 57 -9.42 -14.41 7.55
C ASP A 57 -8.38 -15.38 6.93
N SER A 58 -8.70 -16.67 6.91
CA SER A 58 -7.83 -17.71 6.36
C SER A 58 -7.74 -17.67 4.83
N ASP A 59 -8.80 -17.24 4.17
CA ASP A 59 -8.92 -17.29 2.71
C ASP A 59 -8.06 -16.18 2.09
N GLU A 60 -8.06 -14.99 2.70
CA GLU A 60 -7.15 -13.89 2.35
C GLU A 60 -5.69 -14.27 2.56
N ARG A 61 -5.35 -14.93 3.69
CA ARG A 61 -3.98 -15.40 3.95
C ARG A 61 -3.53 -16.44 2.93
N GLU A 62 -4.40 -17.38 2.56
CA GLU A 62 -4.08 -18.38 1.53
C GLU A 62 -3.88 -17.72 0.16
N ALA A 63 -4.72 -16.75 -0.20
CA ALA A 63 -4.58 -16.00 -1.45
C ALA A 63 -3.25 -15.20 -1.49
N LEU A 64 -2.88 -14.54 -0.39
CA LEU A 64 -1.58 -13.85 -0.28
C LEU A 64 -0.40 -14.82 -0.41
N GLN A 65 -0.49 -16.02 0.18
CA GLN A 65 0.56 -17.02 0.07
C GLN A 65 0.75 -17.53 -1.37
N GLN A 66 -0.35 -17.73 -2.09
CA GLN A 66 -0.30 -18.11 -3.50
C GLN A 66 0.31 -16.99 -4.35
N LEU A 67 -0.01 -15.73 -4.03
CA LEU A 67 0.52 -14.57 -4.74
C LEU A 67 2.00 -14.32 -4.43
N GLU A 68 2.45 -14.52 -3.20
CA GLU A 68 3.85 -14.43 -2.77
C GLU A 68 4.74 -15.48 -3.46
N ALA A 69 4.19 -16.65 -3.77
CA ALA A 69 4.90 -17.70 -4.48
C ALA A 69 5.14 -17.39 -5.98
N ASP A 70 4.49 -16.37 -6.54
CA ASP A 70 4.71 -15.92 -7.91
C ASP A 70 6.01 -15.11 -8.02
N ASP A 71 7.06 -15.77 -8.54
CA ASP A 71 8.38 -15.20 -8.76
C ASP A 71 8.61 -14.69 -10.19
N SER A 72 7.56 -14.58 -11.03
CA SER A 72 7.70 -14.28 -12.46
C SER A 72 8.39 -12.94 -12.75
N MET A 73 8.35 -12.00 -11.80
CA MET A 73 8.96 -10.66 -11.89
C MET A 73 10.25 -10.53 -11.05
N GLY A 74 10.69 -11.63 -10.42
CA GLY A 74 11.82 -11.66 -9.49
C GLY A 74 11.49 -11.13 -8.10
N PHE A 75 12.52 -10.71 -7.37
CA PHE A 75 12.39 -10.27 -5.98
C PHE A 75 11.54 -8.99 -5.86
N GLY A 76 10.39 -9.10 -5.21
CA GLY A 76 9.43 -8.01 -4.99
C GLY A 76 8.06 -8.52 -4.57
N ALA A 77 7.07 -7.65 -4.60
CA ALA A 77 5.70 -7.94 -4.21
C ALA A 77 4.69 -7.46 -5.26
N TRP A 78 3.63 -8.24 -5.45
CA TRP A 78 2.47 -7.90 -6.28
C TRP A 78 1.50 -7.01 -5.51
N THR A 79 1.90 -5.76 -5.29
CA THR A 79 1.23 -4.80 -4.38
C THR A 79 -0.24 -4.61 -4.67
N ARG A 80 -0.63 -4.35 -5.93
CA ARG A 80 -2.03 -4.09 -6.30
C ARG A 80 -2.93 -5.29 -5.99
N GLU A 81 -2.51 -6.48 -6.41
CA GLU A 81 -3.28 -7.71 -6.22
C GLU A 81 -3.36 -8.06 -4.73
N ALA A 82 -2.28 -7.88 -3.97
CA ALA A 82 -2.28 -8.05 -2.52
C ALA A 82 -3.26 -7.11 -1.81
N LEU A 83 -3.29 -5.82 -2.18
CA LEU A 83 -4.25 -4.85 -1.62
C LEU A 83 -5.70 -5.17 -1.97
N MET A 84 -5.96 -5.73 -3.16
CA MET A 84 -7.30 -6.21 -3.53
C MET A 84 -7.72 -7.45 -2.74
N ILE A 85 -6.77 -8.32 -2.38
CA ILE A 85 -7.03 -9.52 -1.57
C ILE A 85 -7.47 -9.11 -0.17
N VAL A 86 -6.77 -8.18 0.47
CA VAL A 86 -7.07 -7.73 1.85
C VAL A 86 -8.13 -6.62 1.93
N GLY A 87 -8.83 -6.33 0.84
CA GLY A 87 -9.93 -5.36 0.82
C GLY A 87 -9.55 -3.88 0.85
N GLU A 88 -8.26 -3.54 0.85
CA GLU A 88 -7.75 -2.16 0.87
C GLU A 88 -7.79 -1.48 -0.51
N LEU A 89 -7.96 -2.25 -1.60
CA LEU A 89 -8.17 -1.71 -2.94
C LEU A 89 -9.40 -2.31 -3.62
N PRO A 90 -10.32 -1.49 -4.16
CA PRO A 90 -11.48 -1.99 -4.89
C PRO A 90 -11.07 -2.83 -6.11
N ARG A 91 -11.78 -3.95 -6.35
CA ARG A 91 -11.51 -4.84 -7.50
C ARG A 91 -11.73 -4.16 -8.86
N ASP A 92 -12.53 -3.11 -8.90
CA ASP A 92 -12.83 -2.30 -10.09
C ASP A 92 -11.99 -1.02 -10.17
N GLN A 93 -10.96 -0.87 -9.31
CA GLN A 93 -10.03 0.24 -9.39
C GLN A 93 -9.47 0.37 -10.82
N ALA A 94 -9.42 1.61 -11.32
CA ALA A 94 -8.89 1.87 -12.66
C ALA A 94 -7.41 1.48 -12.78
N ARG A 95 -6.97 1.19 -14.01
CA ARG A 95 -5.56 1.06 -14.36
C ARG A 95 -5.06 2.38 -14.96
N LEU A 96 -3.75 2.59 -14.87
CA LEU A 96 -3.09 3.68 -15.57
C LEU A 96 -3.20 3.45 -17.09
N THR A 97 -3.51 4.50 -17.85
CA THR A 97 -3.42 4.45 -19.31
C THR A 97 -2.09 5.04 -19.79
N LEU A 98 -1.62 4.66 -20.97
CA LEU A 98 -0.41 5.26 -21.55
C LEU A 98 -0.56 6.78 -21.71
N GLN A 99 -1.74 7.23 -22.15
CA GLN A 99 -2.04 8.65 -22.33
C GLN A 99 -1.95 9.44 -21.02
N ASP A 100 -2.49 8.89 -19.93
CA ASP A 100 -2.41 9.51 -18.61
C ASP A 100 -0.96 9.52 -18.11
N ALA A 101 -0.22 8.43 -18.32
CA ALA A 101 1.19 8.34 -17.94
C ALA A 101 2.05 9.39 -18.67
N GLU A 102 1.91 9.50 -19.99
CA GLU A 102 2.61 10.50 -20.81
C GLU A 102 2.27 11.92 -20.37
N LYS A 103 0.99 12.21 -20.14
CA LYS A 103 0.53 13.52 -19.67
C LYS A 103 1.12 13.86 -18.30
N ILE A 104 1.08 12.93 -17.34
CA ILE A 104 1.61 13.12 -16.00
C ILE A 104 3.12 13.39 -16.07
N VAL A 105 3.87 12.57 -16.80
CA VAL A 105 5.33 12.74 -16.95
C VAL A 105 5.66 14.07 -17.62
N ALA A 106 4.88 14.51 -18.61
CA ALA A 106 5.09 15.80 -19.27
C ALA A 106 4.77 17.02 -18.40
N GLN A 107 3.81 16.90 -17.49
CA GLN A 107 3.40 17.99 -16.61
C GLN A 107 4.18 18.03 -15.30
N THR A 108 4.99 17.02 -15.03
CA THR A 108 5.75 16.86 -13.79
C THR A 108 7.20 17.26 -14.05
N ALA A 109 7.53 18.53 -13.80
CA ALA A 109 8.90 19.03 -13.81
C ALA A 109 9.45 19.05 -12.38
N GLY A 110 10.52 18.30 -12.11
CA GLY A 110 11.01 18.14 -10.74
C GLY A 110 10.18 17.13 -9.93
N THR A 111 10.70 16.75 -8.76
CA THR A 111 10.40 15.53 -7.99
C THR A 111 9.01 15.45 -7.32
N ASP A 112 7.98 16.09 -7.88
CA ASP A 112 6.60 15.84 -7.48
C ASP A 112 6.24 14.41 -7.92
N SER A 113 6.46 13.46 -7.01
CA SER A 113 6.53 12.02 -7.24
C SER A 113 5.57 11.52 -8.33
N ILE A 114 6.11 11.15 -9.50
CA ILE A 114 5.34 10.53 -10.61
C ILE A 114 4.52 9.35 -10.09
N VAL A 115 5.09 8.60 -9.13
CA VAL A 115 4.45 7.49 -8.42
C VAL A 115 3.19 7.92 -7.70
N GLU A 116 3.20 9.04 -6.98
CA GLU A 116 2.02 9.55 -6.28
C GLU A 116 0.88 9.87 -7.26
N LYS A 117 1.20 10.53 -8.38
CA LYS A 117 0.22 10.85 -9.41
C LYS A 117 -0.32 9.60 -10.11
N PHE A 118 0.53 8.59 -10.34
CA PHE A 118 0.10 7.30 -10.88
C PHE A 118 -0.81 6.55 -9.89
N ASN A 119 -0.45 6.53 -8.60
CA ASN A 119 -1.26 5.94 -7.54
C ASN A 119 -2.59 6.69 -7.35
N GLY A 120 -2.66 7.99 -7.63
CA GLY A 120 -3.94 8.70 -7.67
C GLY A 120 -4.95 8.13 -8.69
N ILE A 121 -4.48 7.41 -9.71
CA ILE A 121 -5.32 6.76 -10.73
C ILE A 121 -5.43 5.26 -10.46
N ALA A 122 -4.28 4.60 -10.26
CA ALA A 122 -4.21 3.16 -10.11
C ALA A 122 -4.45 2.70 -8.66
N GLY A 123 -4.41 3.57 -7.67
CA GLY A 123 -4.37 3.20 -6.24
C GLY A 123 -2.99 2.72 -5.79
N ALA A 124 -2.36 1.82 -6.54
CA ALA A 124 -1.03 1.29 -6.26
C ALA A 124 -0.34 0.78 -7.54
N PRO A 125 1.01 0.62 -7.54
CA PRO A 125 1.69 -0.16 -8.58
C PRO A 125 1.22 -1.61 -8.56
N ASP A 126 1.19 -2.26 -9.72
CA ASP A 126 0.92 -3.70 -9.81
C ASP A 126 2.01 -4.52 -9.12
N TRP A 127 3.26 -4.10 -9.30
CA TRP A 127 4.42 -4.77 -8.71
C TRP A 127 5.45 -3.74 -8.24
N GLN A 128 6.06 -3.99 -7.09
CA GLN A 128 7.18 -3.20 -6.57
C GLN A 128 8.31 -4.11 -6.09
N GLY A 129 9.56 -3.78 -6.40
CA GLY A 129 10.68 -4.65 -6.07
C GLY A 129 11.97 -4.29 -6.80
N GLY A 130 12.87 -5.27 -6.89
CA GLY A 130 14.14 -5.17 -7.60
C GLY A 130 15.36 -5.22 -6.69
N SER A 131 16.48 -5.71 -7.25
CA SER A 131 17.75 -5.90 -6.56
C SER A 131 18.47 -4.58 -6.24
N GLY A 132 17.97 -3.83 -5.26
CA GLY A 132 18.57 -2.58 -4.78
C GLY A 132 18.18 -1.32 -5.57
N ALA A 133 17.23 -1.42 -6.49
CA ALA A 133 16.58 -0.27 -7.15
C ALA A 133 15.10 -0.25 -6.77
N ASP A 134 14.54 0.94 -6.53
CA ASP A 134 13.11 1.10 -6.33
C ASP A 134 12.40 1.04 -7.69
N ARG A 135 12.00 -0.16 -8.12
CA ARG A 135 11.26 -0.37 -9.38
C ARG A 135 9.79 -0.59 -9.08
N LYS A 136 8.95 0.23 -9.67
CA LYS A 136 7.49 0.14 -9.64
C LYS A 136 6.96 -0.09 -11.05
N ILE A 137 6.02 -1.01 -11.20
CA ILE A 137 5.46 -1.42 -12.49
C ILE A 137 3.95 -1.21 -12.45
N TYR A 138 3.44 -0.55 -13.48
CA TYR A 138 2.02 -0.29 -13.69
C TYR A 138 1.62 -0.94 -15.02
N PHE A 139 0.94 -2.08 -14.98
CA PHE A 139 0.42 -2.73 -16.18
C PHE A 139 -0.79 -1.95 -16.70
N LEU A 140 -0.77 -1.67 -18.01
CA LEU A 140 -1.79 -0.86 -18.68
C LEU A 140 -3.04 -1.68 -19.03
N ASP A 141 -2.94 -3.01 -18.95
CA ASP A 141 -3.99 -3.97 -19.27
C ASP A 141 -3.90 -5.23 -18.40
N GLU A 142 -4.98 -6.02 -18.37
CA GLU A 142 -5.05 -7.30 -17.62
C GLU A 142 -4.16 -8.39 -18.20
N SER A 143 -3.82 -8.31 -19.50
CA SER A 143 -2.92 -9.28 -20.13
C SER A 143 -1.45 -9.06 -19.77
N LYS A 144 -1.15 -8.01 -18.99
CA LYS A 144 0.19 -7.61 -18.58
C LYS A 144 1.13 -7.45 -19.79
N SER A 145 0.57 -7.03 -20.94
CA SER A 145 1.28 -6.97 -22.22
C SER A 145 2.04 -5.66 -22.41
N GLU A 146 1.56 -4.60 -21.78
CA GLU A 146 2.20 -3.30 -21.73
C GLU A 146 2.24 -2.77 -20.30
N ALA A 147 3.30 -2.03 -19.97
CA ALA A 147 3.45 -1.41 -18.67
C ALA A 147 4.14 -0.06 -18.75
N VAL A 148 3.94 0.76 -17.73
CA VAL A 148 4.85 1.85 -17.39
C VAL A 148 5.68 1.43 -16.19
N ILE A 149 7.00 1.55 -16.33
CA ILE A 149 7.96 1.27 -15.26
C ILE A 149 8.48 2.60 -14.74
N VAL A 150 8.43 2.77 -13.41
CA VAL A 150 9.11 3.88 -12.72
C VAL A 150 10.31 3.33 -11.96
N LEU A 151 11.47 3.93 -12.19
CA LEU A 151 12.73 3.61 -11.49
C LEU A 151 13.14 4.77 -10.58
N ASN A 152 13.43 4.44 -9.33
CA ASN A 152 13.87 5.33 -8.26
C ASN A 152 12.97 6.57 -8.08
N GLY A 153 11.69 6.44 -8.42
CA GLY A 153 10.71 7.53 -8.39
C GLY A 153 10.96 8.68 -9.37
N VAL A 154 11.94 8.58 -10.28
CA VAL A 154 12.43 9.71 -11.09
C VAL A 154 12.35 9.49 -12.59
N SER A 155 12.52 8.26 -13.08
CA SER A 155 12.45 7.99 -14.52
C SER A 155 11.32 7.02 -14.82
N ALA A 156 10.49 7.36 -15.81
CA ALA A 156 9.41 6.52 -16.29
C ALA A 156 9.68 6.06 -17.74
N SER A 157 9.43 4.78 -18.01
CA SER A 157 9.52 4.19 -19.35
C SER A 157 8.23 3.43 -19.67
N HIS A 158 7.77 3.52 -20.91
CA HIS A 158 6.77 2.61 -21.47
C HIS A 158 7.47 1.36 -21.98
N VAL A 159 6.93 0.20 -21.62
CA VAL A 159 7.52 -1.11 -21.91
C VAL A 159 6.45 -2.02 -22.52
N ILE A 160 6.82 -2.70 -23.59
CA ILE A 160 6.00 -3.71 -24.26
C ILE A 160 6.64 -5.08 -24.02
N TYR A 161 5.85 -6.03 -23.51
CA TYR A 161 6.24 -7.41 -23.29
C TYR A 161 5.76 -8.30 -24.43
N GLU A 162 6.61 -9.23 -24.87
CA GLU A 162 6.23 -10.34 -25.74
C GLU A 162 6.64 -11.64 -25.06
N ARG A 163 5.66 -12.48 -24.74
CA ARG A 163 5.86 -13.75 -24.02
C ARG A 163 6.62 -13.59 -22.70
N GLY A 164 6.30 -12.52 -21.95
CA GLY A 164 6.92 -12.21 -20.65
C GLY A 164 8.31 -11.60 -20.73
N ILE A 165 8.83 -11.31 -21.93
CA ILE A 165 10.15 -10.69 -22.13
C ILE A 165 9.95 -9.28 -22.66
N VAL A 166 10.76 -8.33 -22.17
CA VAL A 166 10.80 -6.95 -22.70
C VAL A 166 11.19 -7.00 -24.17
N LYS A 167 10.29 -6.55 -25.04
CA LYS A 167 10.52 -6.41 -26.48
C LYS A 167 10.97 -4.99 -26.84
N GLU A 168 10.31 -4.02 -26.22
CA GLU A 168 10.53 -2.60 -26.47
C GLU A 168 10.47 -1.84 -25.16
N GLU A 169 11.37 -0.87 -25.00
CA GLU A 169 11.37 0.08 -23.90
C GLU A 169 11.64 1.47 -24.47
N ARG A 170 10.73 2.41 -24.18
CA ARG A 170 10.82 3.80 -24.60
C ARG A 170 10.70 4.70 -23.37
N PRO A 171 11.69 5.59 -23.12
CA PRO A 171 11.56 6.59 -22.06
C PRO A 171 10.34 7.47 -22.30
N LEU A 172 9.56 7.72 -21.24
CA LEU A 172 8.57 8.78 -21.25
C LEU A 172 9.29 10.09 -20.97
N THR A 173 9.35 10.97 -21.96
CA THR A 173 9.93 12.30 -21.82
C THR A 173 8.82 13.32 -21.69
N GLY A 174 8.97 14.26 -20.76
CA GLY A 174 8.14 15.46 -20.80
C GLY A 174 8.44 16.27 -22.05
N SER A 175 7.40 16.59 -22.80
CA SER A 175 7.46 17.40 -24.03
C SER A 175 7.81 18.85 -23.75
#